data_AF-X0XDX5-F1
#
_entry.id   AF-X0XDX5-F1
#
_cell.length_a   1.000
_cell.length_b   1.000
_cell.length_c   1.000
_cell.angle_alpha   90.00
_cell.angle_beta   90.00
_cell.angle_gamma   90.00
#
_symmetry.space_group_name_H-M   'P 1'
#
loop_
_entity.id
_entity.type
_entity.pdbx_description
1 polymer ?
#
loop_
_entity_poly.entity_id
_entity_poly.type
_entity_poly.pdbx_seq_one_letter_code
_entity_poly.pdbx_strand_id
1 'polypeptide(L)'
;PLIGCGCGSLSKEEIRELDEYAKNYHIELVPSFQALGHFHQILKHKEYAHLSETESRWSLSPAKEDSYKLLEDLFSEIVPAFSSKFFNIGCDEVWDLGRGKSKKMAQRMGKGGLYLYHILRVKKMLDKYGKTTMLWGDMLLHQPELTFELPRDVVILNWHYGTDRLEERDYYRPFLEPFQKAELDQFACTGTSSWLRLFPDLKVANKNMRCFISEAYKYGVRGVLNTNWGDDGNYNLLGYAWYGCIFS
;
A
#
# COMPACT_ATOMS: atom_id res chain seq x y z
N PRO A 1 -6.72 10.36 21.89
CA PRO A 1 -7.00 9.09 21.19
C PRO A 1 -5.90 8.07 21.54
N LEU A 2 -6.22 6.77 21.62
CA LEU A 2 -5.20 5.74 21.93
C LEU A 2 -4.29 5.48 20.72
N ILE A 3 -4.89 5.35 19.54
CA ILE A 3 -4.17 5.24 18.27
C ILE A 3 -3.44 6.55 18.00
N GLY A 4 -2.15 6.48 17.68
CA GLY A 4 -1.29 7.64 17.37
C GLY A 4 -0.75 8.41 18.58
N CYS A 5 -1.13 8.03 19.80
CA CYS A 5 -0.66 8.72 21.01
C CYS A 5 0.87 8.62 21.17
N GLY A 6 1.55 9.77 21.28
CA GLY A 6 3.00 9.84 21.47
C GLY A 6 3.82 9.57 20.19
N CYS A 7 3.17 9.45 19.03
CA CYS A 7 3.84 9.17 17.75
C CYS A 7 3.95 10.37 16.81
N GLY A 8 3.51 11.56 17.24
CA GLY A 8 3.49 12.75 16.37
C GLY A 8 2.47 12.65 15.23
N SER A 9 1.34 11.99 15.47
CA SER A 9 0.26 11.89 14.47
C SER A 9 -0.28 13.26 14.09
N LEU A 10 -0.50 13.47 12.80
CA LEU A 10 -1.11 14.68 12.25
C LEU A 10 -2.61 14.74 12.58
N SER A 11 -3.07 15.93 12.95
CA SER A 11 -4.47 16.28 13.09
C SER A 11 -5.17 16.44 11.73
N LYS A 12 -6.50 16.47 11.74
CA LYS A 12 -7.30 16.71 10.52
C LYS A 12 -7.01 18.09 9.96
N GLU A 13 -6.79 19.06 10.83
CA GLU A 13 -6.50 20.46 10.49
C GLU A 13 -5.13 20.57 9.83
N GLU A 14 -4.09 19.93 10.36
CA GLU A 14 -2.75 19.91 9.74
C GLU A 14 -2.77 19.22 8.37
N ILE A 15 -3.51 18.11 8.23
CA ILE A 15 -3.66 17.44 6.93
C ILE A 15 -4.36 18.36 5.93
N ARG A 16 -5.43 19.07 6.34
CA ARG A 16 -6.13 20.02 5.46
C ARG A 16 -5.23 21.18 5.06
N GLU A 17 -4.42 21.70 5.98
CA GLU A 17 -3.43 22.73 5.68
C GLU A 17 -2.44 22.23 4.61
N LEU A 18 -1.92 21.01 4.75
CA LEU A 18 -1.02 20.39 3.76
C LEU A 18 -1.71 20.17 2.40
N ASP A 19 -2.94 19.69 2.40
CA ASP A 19 -3.75 19.46 1.18
C ASP A 19 -4.05 20.78 0.46
N GLU A 20 -4.43 21.84 1.19
CA GLU A 20 -4.63 23.20 0.65
C GLU A 20 -3.34 23.81 0.12
N TYR A 21 -2.24 23.63 0.85
CA TYR A 21 -0.93 24.09 0.40
C TYR A 21 -0.53 23.41 -0.91
N ALA A 22 -0.64 22.08 -0.99
CA ALA A 22 -0.30 21.31 -2.19
C ALA A 22 -1.13 21.75 -3.42
N LYS A 23 -2.43 22.01 -3.24
CA LYS A 23 -3.33 22.49 -4.30
C LYS A 23 -2.87 23.79 -4.94
N ASN A 24 -2.30 24.72 -4.17
CA ASN A 24 -1.78 25.99 -4.68
C ASN A 24 -0.65 25.79 -5.71
N TYR A 25 -0.05 24.59 -5.75
CA TYR A 25 1.00 24.19 -6.68
C TYR A 25 0.52 23.12 -7.69
N HIS A 26 -0.79 22.88 -7.80
CA HIS A 26 -1.36 21.83 -8.63
C HIS A 26 -0.88 20.42 -8.25
N ILE A 27 -0.49 20.22 -6.98
CA ILE A 27 -0.08 18.93 -6.42
C ILE A 27 -1.28 18.33 -5.68
N GLU A 28 -1.57 17.06 -5.95
CA GLU A 28 -2.60 16.30 -5.24
C GLU A 28 -1.97 15.54 -4.07
N LEU A 29 -2.49 15.74 -2.85
CA LEU A 29 -2.06 15.02 -1.67
C LEU A 29 -2.86 13.72 -1.52
N VAL A 30 -2.25 12.59 -1.88
CA VAL A 30 -2.89 11.26 -1.83
C VAL A 30 -2.60 10.58 -0.49
N PRO A 31 -3.61 10.20 0.31
CA PRO A 31 -3.40 9.46 1.55
C PRO A 31 -2.97 8.00 1.28
N SER A 32 -2.03 7.53 2.12
CA SER A 32 -1.63 6.13 2.21
C SER A 32 -1.84 5.65 3.64
N PHE A 33 -2.79 4.72 3.82
CA PHE A 33 -3.16 4.20 5.13
C PHE A 33 -3.31 2.68 5.06
N GLN A 34 -2.86 1.98 6.09
CA GLN A 34 -2.95 0.53 6.12
C GLN A 34 -4.38 0.09 6.44
N ALA A 35 -4.92 -0.86 5.67
CA ALA A 35 -6.25 -1.44 5.91
C ALA A 35 -6.24 -2.97 6.15
N LEU A 36 -5.08 -3.62 6.19
CA LEU A 36 -4.98 -5.05 6.53
C LEU A 36 -3.68 -5.43 7.25
N GLY A 37 -2.55 -5.41 6.53
CA GLY A 37 -1.20 -5.70 7.06
C GLY A 37 -0.59 -4.51 7.80
N HIS A 38 0.59 -4.69 8.41
CA HIS A 38 1.29 -3.64 9.14
C HIS A 38 0.50 -3.00 10.30
N PHE A 39 -0.50 -3.70 10.86
CA PHE A 39 -1.39 -3.19 11.90
C PHE A 39 -0.84 -3.29 13.33
N HIS A 40 0.39 -3.79 13.49
CA HIS A 40 1.00 -4.10 14.79
C HIS A 40 0.99 -2.93 15.78
N GLN A 41 1.13 -1.69 15.30
CA GLN A 41 1.09 -0.50 16.17
C GLN A 41 -0.29 -0.23 16.77
N ILE A 42 -1.38 -0.61 16.09
CA ILE A 42 -2.74 -0.53 16.62
C ILE A 42 -3.05 -1.77 17.46
N LEU A 43 -2.72 -2.95 16.93
CA LEU A 43 -3.07 -4.24 17.52
C LEU A 43 -2.26 -4.58 18.79
N LYS A 44 -1.17 -3.86 19.08
CA LYS A 44 -0.44 -3.99 20.34
C LYS A 44 -1.28 -3.58 21.57
N HIS A 45 -2.24 -2.68 21.38
CA HIS A 45 -3.11 -2.19 22.44
C HIS A 45 -4.16 -3.23 22.81
N LYS A 46 -4.45 -3.37 24.11
CA LYS A 46 -5.30 -4.44 24.65
C LYS A 46 -6.73 -4.36 24.09
N GLU A 47 -7.19 -3.14 23.85
CA GLU A 47 -8.49 -2.77 23.29
C GLU A 47 -8.67 -3.32 21.88
N TYR A 48 -7.61 -3.39 21.07
CA TYR A 48 -7.66 -3.81 19.67
C TYR A 48 -7.03 -5.18 19.42
N ALA A 49 -6.28 -5.75 20.36
CA ALA A 49 -5.60 -7.04 20.20
C ALA A 49 -6.54 -8.18 19.78
N HIS A 50 -7.80 -8.15 20.21
CA HIS A 50 -8.81 -9.14 19.82
C HIS A 50 -9.18 -9.11 18.32
N LEU A 51 -8.77 -8.09 17.56
CA LEU A 51 -8.98 -7.95 16.12
C LEU A 51 -7.87 -8.59 15.27
N SER A 52 -6.72 -8.95 15.88
CA SER A 52 -5.58 -9.49 15.14
C SER A 52 -5.90 -10.82 14.44
N GLU A 53 -5.33 -11.08 13.27
CA GLU A 53 -5.48 -12.36 12.59
C GLU A 53 -4.82 -13.49 13.38
N THR A 54 -3.59 -13.25 13.84
CA THR A 54 -2.81 -14.16 14.67
C THR A 54 -2.24 -13.46 15.90
N GLU A 55 -1.54 -14.21 16.76
CA GLU A 55 -0.82 -13.66 17.92
C GLU A 55 0.37 -12.76 17.53
N SER A 56 0.85 -12.81 16.28
CA SER A 56 1.91 -11.90 15.79
C SER A 56 1.45 -10.44 15.74
N ARG A 57 0.11 -10.22 15.71
CA ARG A 57 -0.51 -8.90 15.58
C ARG A 57 -0.09 -8.15 14.30
N TRP A 58 0.33 -8.89 13.27
CA TRP A 58 0.74 -8.31 12.00
C TRP A 58 -0.44 -7.77 11.19
N SER A 59 -1.47 -8.59 11.01
CA SER A 59 -2.65 -8.25 10.21
C SER A 59 -3.93 -8.16 11.04
N LEU A 60 -4.89 -7.33 10.59
CA LEU A 60 -6.29 -7.45 11.00
C LEU A 60 -6.89 -8.78 10.52
N SER A 61 -7.83 -9.33 11.28
CA SER A 61 -8.60 -10.51 10.84
C SER A 61 -9.81 -10.10 10.00
N PRO A 62 -9.94 -10.55 8.74
CA PRO A 62 -11.15 -10.35 7.93
C PRO A 62 -12.36 -11.16 8.42
N ALA A 63 -12.15 -12.08 9.38
CA ALA A 63 -13.23 -12.88 9.96
C ALA A 63 -13.95 -12.21 11.13
N LYS A 64 -13.57 -10.97 11.47
CA LYS A 64 -14.13 -10.19 12.57
C LYS A 64 -14.82 -8.95 12.02
N GLU A 65 -16.13 -8.83 12.22
CA GLU A 65 -16.87 -7.61 11.84
C GLU A 65 -16.38 -6.39 12.60
N ASP A 66 -15.87 -6.55 13.82
CA ASP A 66 -15.29 -5.44 14.57
C ASP A 66 -14.00 -4.88 13.93
N SER A 67 -13.29 -5.67 13.11
CA SER A 67 -12.20 -5.14 12.27
C SER A 67 -12.73 -4.12 11.28
N TYR A 68 -13.88 -4.41 10.65
CA TYR A 68 -14.52 -3.51 9.70
C TYR A 68 -15.13 -2.28 10.38
N LYS A 69 -15.68 -2.41 11.59
CA LYS A 69 -16.12 -1.25 12.37
C LYS A 69 -14.97 -0.31 12.71
N LEU A 70 -13.81 -0.85 13.11
CA LEU A 70 -12.61 -0.06 13.35
C LEU A 70 -12.16 0.68 12.07
N LEU A 71 -12.14 -0.02 10.92
CA LEU A 71 -11.79 0.61 9.64
C LEU A 71 -12.79 1.71 9.24
N GLU A 72 -14.09 1.49 9.41
CA GLU A 72 -15.11 2.52 9.14
C GLU A 72 -14.93 3.75 10.04
N ASP A 73 -14.66 3.55 11.33
CA ASP A 73 -14.39 4.64 12.28
C ASP A 73 -13.16 5.46 11.86
N LEU A 74 -12.03 4.78 11.61
CA LEU A 74 -10.79 5.39 11.13
C LEU A 74 -10.99 6.14 9.80
N PHE A 75 -11.69 5.54 8.83
CA PHE A 75 -11.95 6.17 7.54
C PHE A 75 -12.88 7.37 7.65
N SER A 76 -13.85 7.34 8.57
CA SER A 76 -14.72 8.50 8.82
C SER A 76 -13.95 9.73 9.28
N GLU A 77 -12.80 9.52 9.92
CA GLU A 77 -11.91 10.58 10.35
C GLU A 77 -10.89 10.99 9.30
N ILE A 78 -10.25 10.02 8.64
CA ILE A 78 -9.11 10.26 7.76
C ILE A 78 -9.57 10.71 6.37
N VAL A 79 -10.53 9.99 5.76
CA VAL A 79 -10.89 10.19 4.35
C VAL A 79 -11.38 11.63 4.05
N PRO A 80 -12.20 12.27 4.90
CA PRO A 80 -12.65 13.65 4.68
C PRO A 80 -11.58 14.74 4.86
N ALA A 81 -10.40 14.40 5.39
CA ALA A 81 -9.30 15.36 5.54
C ALA A 81 -8.53 15.59 4.23
N PHE A 82 -8.65 14.67 3.26
CA PHE A 82 -7.97 14.75 1.97
C PHE A 82 -8.96 15.06 0.84
N SER A 83 -8.58 15.98 -0.04
CA SER A 83 -9.37 16.29 -1.23
C SER A 83 -9.16 15.30 -2.37
N SER A 84 -8.03 14.59 -2.37
CA SER A 84 -7.65 13.65 -3.42
C SER A 84 -8.75 12.63 -3.71
N LYS A 85 -8.94 12.28 -4.98
CA LYS A 85 -9.87 11.18 -5.33
C LYS A 85 -9.26 9.82 -5.06
N PHE A 86 -7.95 9.72 -4.95
CA PHE A 86 -7.26 8.45 -4.68
C PHE A 86 -7.13 8.21 -3.17
N PHE A 87 -7.10 6.93 -2.80
CA PHE A 87 -6.79 6.51 -1.44
C PHE A 87 -6.07 5.17 -1.46
N ASN A 88 -4.81 5.14 -1.00
CA ASN A 88 -4.05 3.90 -0.89
C ASN A 88 -4.38 3.18 0.42
N ILE A 89 -4.90 1.95 0.31
CA ILE A 89 -5.30 1.10 1.44
C ILE A 89 -4.19 0.16 1.92
N GLY A 90 -3.02 0.20 1.28
CA GLY A 90 -1.91 -0.71 1.56
C GLY A 90 -2.26 -2.15 1.18
N CYS A 91 -2.52 -2.98 2.20
CA CYS A 91 -2.87 -4.40 2.09
C CYS A 91 -1.74 -5.33 1.60
N ASP A 92 -0.49 -4.86 1.65
CA ASP A 92 0.72 -5.62 1.34
C ASP A 92 1.14 -6.58 2.46
N GLU A 93 1.98 -7.56 2.10
CA GLU A 93 2.79 -8.35 3.04
C GLU A 93 2.00 -9.13 4.12
N VAL A 94 0.76 -9.53 3.84
CA VAL A 94 -0.11 -10.23 4.81
C VAL A 94 0.20 -11.74 4.87
N TRP A 95 1.41 -12.06 5.32
CA TRP A 95 1.94 -13.42 5.39
C TRP A 95 1.11 -14.35 6.29
N ASP A 96 0.54 -13.80 7.37
CA ASP A 96 -0.24 -14.52 8.38
C ASP A 96 -1.74 -14.64 8.06
N LEU A 97 -2.20 -14.02 6.96
CA LEU A 97 -3.59 -14.09 6.52
C LEU A 97 -4.05 -15.55 6.30
N GLY A 98 -5.21 -15.90 6.86
CA GLY A 98 -5.78 -17.24 6.77
C GLY A 98 -5.18 -18.26 7.74
N ARG A 99 -4.22 -17.87 8.59
CA ARG A 99 -3.54 -18.79 9.51
C ARG A 99 -4.12 -18.79 10.92
N GLY A 100 -4.92 -17.79 11.29
CA GLY A 100 -5.49 -17.65 12.63
C GLY A 100 -7.01 -17.57 12.61
N LYS A 101 -7.57 -16.46 13.07
CA LYS A 101 -9.03 -16.30 13.25
C LYS A 101 -9.81 -16.50 11.95
N SER A 102 -9.22 -16.16 10.80
CA SER A 102 -9.83 -16.37 9.48
C SER A 102 -9.59 -17.75 8.85
N LYS A 103 -8.92 -18.68 9.55
CA LYS A 103 -8.58 -20.02 9.02
C LYS A 103 -9.76 -20.77 8.41
N LYS A 104 -10.92 -20.75 9.06
CA LYS A 104 -12.14 -21.41 8.53
C LYS A 104 -12.64 -20.76 7.23
N MET A 105 -12.50 -19.44 7.08
CA MET A 105 -12.84 -18.75 5.83
C MET A 105 -11.82 -19.10 4.75
N ALA A 106 -10.52 -19.03 5.06
CA ALA A 106 -9.47 -19.40 4.12
C ALA A 106 -9.58 -20.87 3.64
N GLN A 107 -10.03 -21.80 4.49
CA GLN A 107 -10.30 -23.18 4.08
C GLN A 107 -11.47 -23.31 3.08
N ARG A 108 -12.43 -22.38 3.10
CA ARG A 108 -13.61 -22.41 2.24
C ARG A 108 -13.40 -21.70 0.90
N MET A 109 -12.74 -20.54 0.91
CA MET A 109 -12.58 -19.69 -0.28
C MET A 109 -11.13 -19.54 -0.75
N GLY A 110 -10.17 -20.20 -0.11
CA GLY A 110 -8.75 -20.01 -0.35
C GLY A 110 -8.19 -18.73 0.29
N LYS A 111 -6.85 -18.61 0.32
CA LYS A 111 -6.17 -17.43 0.88
C LYS A 111 -6.39 -16.19 0.03
N GLY A 112 -6.29 -16.28 -1.30
CA GLY A 112 -6.54 -15.13 -2.16
C GLY A 112 -8.03 -14.77 -2.27
N GLY A 113 -8.95 -15.74 -2.23
CA GLY A 113 -10.38 -15.43 -2.11
C GLY A 113 -10.70 -14.67 -0.81
N LEU A 114 -10.03 -15.02 0.30
CA LEU A 114 -10.13 -14.27 1.56
C LEU A 114 -9.53 -12.85 1.44
N TYR A 115 -8.41 -12.70 0.73
CA TYR A 115 -7.78 -11.41 0.45
C TYR A 115 -8.69 -10.51 -0.41
N LEU A 116 -9.24 -11.05 -1.50
CA LEU A 116 -10.19 -10.36 -2.38
C LEU A 116 -11.46 -9.97 -1.62
N TYR A 117 -12.02 -10.88 -0.80
CA TYR A 117 -13.14 -10.56 0.08
C TYR A 117 -12.87 -9.32 0.94
N HIS A 118 -11.68 -9.24 1.53
CA HIS A 118 -11.29 -8.08 2.33
C HIS A 118 -11.19 -6.79 1.49
N ILE A 119 -10.49 -6.84 0.35
CA ILE A 119 -10.32 -5.68 -0.54
C ILE A 119 -11.68 -5.13 -0.96
N LEU A 120 -12.58 -5.98 -1.43
CA LEU A 120 -13.89 -5.54 -1.92
C LEU A 120 -14.74 -4.90 -0.81
N ARG A 121 -14.60 -5.37 0.45
CA ARG A 121 -15.25 -4.74 1.59
C ARG A 121 -14.67 -3.36 1.92
N VAL A 122 -13.34 -3.23 1.92
CA VAL A 122 -12.66 -1.94 2.18
C VAL A 122 -12.97 -0.95 1.06
N LYS A 123 -12.91 -1.36 -0.21
CA LYS A 123 -13.32 -0.52 -1.35
C LYS A 123 -14.74 0.00 -1.19
N LYS A 124 -15.70 -0.86 -0.83
CA LYS A 124 -17.09 -0.45 -0.60
C LYS A 124 -17.24 0.63 0.49
N MET A 125 -16.34 0.68 1.47
CA MET A 125 -16.32 1.75 2.47
C MET A 125 -15.84 3.07 1.83
N LEU A 126 -14.79 3.01 1.02
CA LEU A 126 -14.22 4.16 0.32
C LEU A 126 -15.13 4.71 -0.80
N ASP A 127 -15.92 3.84 -1.44
CA ASP A 127 -16.91 4.24 -2.44
C ASP A 127 -17.95 5.21 -1.85
N LYS A 128 -18.28 5.09 -0.56
CA LYS A 128 -19.18 6.04 0.16
C LYS A 128 -18.64 7.48 0.17
N TYR A 129 -17.32 7.63 0.04
CA TYR A 129 -16.61 8.91 -0.01
C TYR A 129 -16.21 9.31 -1.45
N GLY A 130 -16.60 8.53 -2.46
CA GLY A 130 -16.25 8.77 -3.85
C GLY A 130 -14.75 8.62 -4.14
N LYS A 131 -14.04 7.78 -3.37
CA LYS A 131 -12.60 7.56 -3.56
C LYS A 131 -12.31 6.36 -4.47
N THR A 132 -11.35 6.53 -5.35
CA THR A 132 -10.69 5.46 -6.12
C THR A 132 -9.67 4.75 -5.24
N THR A 133 -9.87 3.45 -5.04
CA THR A 133 -9.00 2.61 -4.19
C THR A 133 -7.69 2.32 -4.91
N MET A 134 -6.56 2.57 -4.25
CA MET A 134 -5.25 2.08 -4.64
C MET A 134 -4.79 1.00 -3.64
N LEU A 135 -4.05 -0.01 -4.09
CA LEU A 135 -3.44 -1.01 -3.20
C LEU A 135 -2.13 -1.54 -3.77
N TRP A 136 -1.29 -2.12 -2.92
CA TRP A 136 -0.09 -2.82 -3.36
C TRP A 136 -0.43 -4.13 -4.08
N GLY A 137 0.33 -4.42 -5.14
CA GLY A 137 0.07 -5.56 -6.03
C GLY A 137 0.66 -6.91 -5.58
N ASP A 138 1.58 -6.95 -4.61
CA ASP A 138 2.37 -8.15 -4.25
C ASP A 138 1.51 -9.37 -3.94
N MET A 139 0.47 -9.18 -3.13
CA MET A 139 -0.42 -10.27 -2.73
C MET A 139 -1.19 -10.87 -3.92
N LEU A 140 -1.52 -10.07 -4.93
CA LEU A 140 -2.24 -10.52 -6.13
C LEU A 140 -1.33 -11.29 -7.09
N LEU A 141 -0.03 -11.00 -7.11
CA LEU A 141 0.92 -11.71 -7.95
C LEU A 141 1.11 -13.18 -7.56
N HIS A 142 0.76 -13.54 -6.32
CA HIS A 142 0.71 -14.94 -5.89
C HIS A 142 -0.50 -15.71 -6.43
N GLN A 143 -1.57 -15.01 -6.83
CA GLN A 143 -2.78 -15.57 -7.43
C GLN A 143 -3.28 -14.63 -8.55
N PRO A 144 -2.55 -14.53 -9.68
CA PRO A 144 -2.84 -13.58 -10.76
C PRO A 144 -4.26 -13.66 -11.32
N GLU A 145 -4.90 -14.82 -11.25
CA GLU A 145 -6.28 -15.04 -11.66
C GLU A 145 -7.28 -14.13 -10.95
N LEU A 146 -6.99 -13.72 -9.70
CA LEU A 146 -7.87 -12.83 -8.92
C LEU A 146 -7.85 -11.40 -9.43
N THR A 147 -6.87 -11.01 -10.24
CA THR A 147 -6.83 -9.66 -10.83
C THR A 147 -8.05 -9.41 -11.73
N PHE A 148 -8.60 -10.43 -12.38
CA PHE A 148 -9.81 -10.33 -13.20
C PHE A 148 -11.10 -10.13 -12.39
N GLU A 149 -11.06 -10.39 -11.08
CA GLU A 149 -12.21 -10.21 -10.18
C GLU A 149 -12.22 -8.83 -9.51
N LEU A 150 -11.16 -8.03 -9.67
CA LEU A 150 -11.12 -6.65 -9.17
C LEU A 150 -11.93 -5.71 -10.06
N PRO A 151 -12.66 -4.75 -9.47
CA PRO A 151 -13.25 -3.65 -10.24
C PRO A 151 -12.17 -2.88 -11.01
N ARG A 152 -12.47 -2.55 -12.28
CA ARG A 152 -11.52 -1.90 -13.20
C ARG A 152 -11.00 -0.54 -12.73
N ASP A 153 -11.72 0.12 -11.84
CA ASP A 153 -11.33 1.42 -11.27
C ASP A 153 -10.29 1.29 -10.15
N VAL A 154 -9.97 0.08 -9.69
CA VAL A 154 -8.90 -0.14 -8.72
C VAL A 154 -7.53 0.10 -9.36
N VAL A 155 -6.69 0.89 -8.69
CA VAL A 155 -5.32 1.18 -9.14
C VAL A 155 -4.32 0.31 -8.38
N ILE A 156 -3.45 -0.37 -9.12
CA ILE A 156 -2.42 -1.24 -8.56
C ILE A 156 -1.11 -0.48 -8.40
N LEU A 157 -0.60 -0.45 -7.18
CA LEU A 157 0.73 0.03 -6.85
C LEU A 157 1.70 -1.16 -6.95
N ASN A 158 2.34 -1.28 -8.10
CA ASN A 158 3.19 -2.41 -8.42
C ASN A 158 4.63 -2.13 -8.01
N TRP A 159 5.04 -2.61 -6.84
CA TRP A 159 6.35 -2.31 -6.28
C TRP A 159 7.39 -3.37 -6.61
N HIS A 160 8.59 -2.90 -6.92
CA HIS A 160 9.75 -3.75 -7.12
C HIS A 160 11.02 -2.96 -6.81
N TYR A 161 11.80 -3.38 -5.81
CA TYR A 161 13.00 -2.65 -5.36
C TYR A 161 14.33 -3.38 -5.60
N GLY A 162 14.29 -4.69 -5.88
CA GLY A 162 15.49 -5.49 -6.12
C GLY A 162 16.26 -5.09 -7.38
N THR A 163 17.55 -5.48 -7.46
CA THR A 163 18.47 -5.05 -8.55
C THR A 163 19.20 -6.16 -9.31
N ASP A 164 18.99 -7.42 -8.91
CA ASP A 164 19.91 -8.51 -9.28
C ASP A 164 19.74 -8.99 -10.72
N ARG A 165 18.55 -8.81 -11.30
CA ARG A 165 18.18 -9.33 -12.64
C ARG A 165 17.49 -8.31 -13.55
N LEU A 166 17.60 -7.02 -13.22
CA LEU A 166 16.78 -5.97 -13.87
C LEU A 166 17.06 -5.73 -15.35
N GLU A 167 18.21 -6.19 -15.84
CA GLU A 167 18.60 -6.08 -17.26
C GLU A 167 18.34 -7.38 -18.03
N GLU A 168 17.89 -8.44 -17.34
CA GLU A 168 17.51 -9.68 -17.99
C GLU A 168 16.21 -9.47 -18.77
N ARG A 169 16.19 -9.99 -20.00
CA ARG A 169 15.02 -9.94 -20.86
C ARG A 169 13.84 -10.61 -20.17
N ASP A 170 12.68 -9.97 -20.23
CA ASP A 170 11.42 -10.46 -19.66
C ASP A 170 11.37 -10.59 -18.13
N TYR A 171 12.38 -10.11 -17.40
CA TYR A 171 12.40 -10.16 -15.94
C TYR A 171 11.15 -9.52 -15.30
N TYR A 172 10.73 -8.36 -15.81
CA TYR A 172 9.59 -7.62 -15.27
C TYR A 172 8.22 -8.12 -15.75
N ARG A 173 8.19 -9.00 -16.77
CA ARG A 173 6.94 -9.49 -17.37
C ARG A 173 5.99 -10.10 -16.34
N PRO A 174 6.43 -11.01 -15.44
CA PRO A 174 5.52 -11.65 -14.48
C PRO A 174 4.90 -10.67 -13.48
N PHE A 175 5.52 -9.51 -13.26
CA PHE A 175 5.03 -8.49 -12.34
C PHE A 175 4.07 -7.50 -13.02
N LEU A 176 4.24 -7.24 -14.33
CA LEU A 176 3.47 -6.22 -15.07
C LEU A 176 2.30 -6.81 -15.87
N GLU A 177 2.53 -7.95 -16.53
CA GLU A 177 1.59 -8.55 -17.48
C GLU A 177 0.25 -8.98 -16.84
N PRO A 178 0.20 -9.54 -15.61
CA PRO A 178 -1.07 -9.93 -15.00
C PRO A 178 -2.08 -8.78 -14.90
N PHE A 179 -1.64 -7.64 -14.38
CA PHE A 179 -2.49 -6.46 -14.19
C PHE A 179 -2.85 -5.80 -15.53
N GLN A 180 -1.92 -5.80 -16.49
CA GLN A 180 -2.20 -5.31 -17.85
C GLN A 180 -3.30 -6.15 -18.52
N LYS A 181 -3.21 -7.49 -18.44
CA LYS A 181 -4.21 -8.41 -19.00
C LYS A 181 -5.58 -8.27 -18.34
N ALA A 182 -5.61 -7.93 -17.05
CA ALA A 182 -6.85 -7.65 -16.32
C ALA A 182 -7.41 -6.23 -16.58
N GLU A 183 -6.74 -5.42 -17.41
CA GLU A 183 -7.13 -4.03 -17.70
C GLU A 183 -7.20 -3.14 -16.44
N LEU A 184 -6.31 -3.39 -15.48
CA LEU A 184 -6.16 -2.59 -14.26
C LEU A 184 -5.09 -1.50 -14.47
N ASP A 185 -5.40 -0.28 -14.01
CA ASP A 185 -4.43 0.80 -13.96
C ASP A 185 -3.29 0.44 -12.99
N GLN A 186 -2.06 0.80 -13.35
CA GLN A 186 -0.88 0.52 -12.55
C GLN A 186 -0.01 1.77 -12.38
N PHE A 187 0.68 1.84 -11.24
CA PHE A 187 1.84 2.69 -11.03
C PHE A 187 3.07 1.82 -10.78
N ALA A 188 4.16 2.11 -11.48
CA ALA A 188 5.46 1.49 -11.22
C ALA A 188 6.02 2.09 -9.93
N CYS A 189 6.14 1.27 -8.89
CA CYS A 189 6.59 1.73 -7.58
C CYS A 189 8.07 1.36 -7.38
N THR A 190 8.93 2.37 -7.49
CA THR A 190 10.39 2.26 -7.34
C THR A 190 10.81 2.71 -5.95
N GLY A 191 12.10 2.59 -5.60
CA GLY A 191 12.58 2.95 -4.27
C GLY A 191 13.87 3.76 -4.28
N THR A 192 13.91 4.78 -3.42
CA THR A 192 15.12 5.59 -3.13
C THR A 192 16.25 4.80 -2.46
N SER A 193 15.98 3.56 -2.03
CA SER A 193 16.94 2.64 -1.38
C SER A 193 17.63 3.25 -0.15
N SER A 194 16.85 3.97 0.65
CA SER A 194 17.28 4.70 1.86
C SER A 194 16.99 3.97 3.18
N TRP A 195 16.07 3.00 3.19
CA TRP A 195 15.69 2.24 4.39
C TRP A 195 16.83 1.37 4.92
N LEU A 196 16.82 1.11 6.24
CA LEU A 196 17.84 0.34 6.98
C LEU A 196 19.29 0.84 6.82
N ARG A 197 19.50 2.08 6.39
CA ARG A 197 20.82 2.64 6.05
C ARG A 197 20.91 4.11 6.43
N LEU A 198 22.11 4.57 6.80
CA LEU A 198 22.36 5.99 7.10
C LEU A 198 22.40 6.86 5.83
N PHE A 199 22.91 6.30 4.73
CA PHE A 199 22.96 6.94 3.42
C PHE A 199 22.27 6.06 2.38
N PRO A 200 21.49 6.64 1.45
CA PRO A 200 20.84 5.85 0.41
C PRO A 200 21.85 5.19 -0.53
N ASP A 201 21.49 4.01 -1.01
CA ASP A 201 22.28 3.31 -2.03
C ASP A 201 21.87 3.76 -3.43
N LEU A 202 22.54 4.82 -3.89
CA LEU A 202 22.25 5.44 -5.17
C LEU A 202 22.51 4.52 -6.37
N LYS A 203 23.40 3.54 -6.25
CA LYS A 203 23.63 2.57 -7.32
C LYS A 203 22.42 1.67 -7.47
N VAL A 204 21.91 1.17 -6.35
CA VAL A 204 20.70 0.34 -6.32
C VAL A 204 19.48 1.14 -6.75
N ALA A 205 19.26 2.32 -6.16
CA ALA A 205 18.13 3.20 -6.48
C ALA A 205 18.08 3.56 -7.97
N ASN A 206 19.19 4.06 -8.53
CA ASN A 206 19.20 4.51 -9.92
C ASN A 206 19.02 3.34 -10.90
N LYS A 207 19.59 2.17 -10.60
CA LYS A 207 19.40 0.98 -11.43
C LYS A 207 17.96 0.50 -11.38
N ASN A 208 17.37 0.43 -10.18
CA ASN A 208 15.98 0.07 -9.97
C ASN A 208 15.03 0.98 -10.75
N MET A 209 15.18 2.31 -10.60
CA MET A 209 14.32 3.29 -11.27
C MET A 209 14.43 3.20 -12.79
N ARG A 210 15.66 3.24 -13.34
CA ARG A 210 15.86 3.18 -14.80
C ARG A 210 15.25 1.93 -15.43
N CYS A 211 15.54 0.76 -14.87
CA CYS A 211 15.10 -0.50 -15.46
C CYS A 211 13.58 -0.69 -15.31
N PHE A 212 13.02 -0.46 -14.12
CA PHE A 212 11.62 -0.75 -13.89
C PHE A 212 10.71 0.25 -14.61
N ILE A 213 11.04 1.54 -14.58
CA ILE A 213 10.25 2.57 -15.28
C ILE A 213 10.30 2.33 -16.80
N SER A 214 11.47 1.97 -17.35
CA SER A 214 11.61 1.69 -18.79
C SER A 214 10.77 0.48 -19.22
N GLU A 215 10.74 -0.60 -18.44
CA GLU A 215 9.88 -1.74 -18.74
C GLU A 215 8.41 -1.42 -18.51
N ALA A 216 8.04 -0.79 -17.40
CA ALA A 216 6.67 -0.39 -17.11
C ALA A 216 6.06 0.47 -18.22
N TYR A 217 6.83 1.38 -18.81
CA TYR A 217 6.40 2.18 -19.96
C TYR A 217 6.01 1.31 -21.16
N LYS A 218 6.73 0.22 -21.44
CA LYS A 218 6.41 -0.71 -22.55
C LYS A 218 5.09 -1.46 -22.33
N TYR A 219 4.69 -1.64 -21.07
CA TYR A 219 3.41 -2.25 -20.69
C TYR A 219 2.27 -1.23 -20.55
N GLY A 220 2.52 0.05 -20.86
CA GLY A 220 1.50 1.10 -20.77
C GLY A 220 1.13 1.51 -19.34
N VAL A 221 2.02 1.30 -18.37
CA VAL A 221 1.83 1.73 -16.99
C VAL A 221 1.69 3.25 -16.93
N ARG A 222 0.70 3.74 -16.15
CA ARG A 222 0.21 5.12 -16.20
C ARG A 222 1.15 6.13 -15.55
N GLY A 223 1.91 5.72 -14.54
CA GLY A 223 2.75 6.61 -13.77
C GLY A 223 3.75 5.88 -12.88
N VAL A 224 4.50 6.67 -12.12
CA VAL A 224 5.54 6.20 -11.20
C VAL A 224 5.21 6.69 -9.79
N LEU A 225 5.36 5.82 -8.80
CA LEU A 225 5.32 6.17 -7.38
C LEU A 225 6.67 5.81 -6.76
N ASN A 226 7.54 6.80 -6.62
CA ASN A 226 8.86 6.58 -6.03
C ASN A 226 8.75 6.58 -4.50
N THR A 227 9.20 5.49 -3.86
CA THR A 227 9.04 5.26 -2.42
C THR A 227 10.29 5.61 -1.63
N ASN A 228 10.08 6.18 -0.45
CA ASN A 228 11.10 6.39 0.56
C ASN A 228 10.62 5.78 1.89
N TRP A 229 11.02 4.53 2.12
CA TRP A 229 10.68 3.79 3.33
C TRP A 229 11.59 4.14 4.51
N GLY A 230 11.09 3.89 5.72
CA GLY A 230 11.72 4.26 6.98
C GLY A 230 11.84 3.09 7.96
N ASP A 231 12.22 1.93 7.45
CA ASP A 231 12.22 0.66 8.19
C ASP A 231 13.09 0.71 9.45
N ASP A 232 12.67 -0.03 10.47
CA ASP A 232 13.34 -0.19 11.77
C ASP A 232 13.72 1.11 12.48
N GLY A 233 12.86 2.13 12.40
CA GLY A 233 13.02 3.40 13.13
C GLY A 233 13.60 4.54 12.30
N ASN A 234 13.73 4.36 10.99
CA ASN A 234 14.15 5.38 10.03
C ASN A 234 15.44 6.13 10.42
N TYR A 235 16.57 5.42 10.37
CA TYR A 235 17.90 5.97 10.67
C TYR A 235 18.34 7.10 9.73
N ASN A 236 17.66 7.28 8.61
CA ASN A 236 18.02 8.21 7.54
C ASN A 236 17.29 9.55 7.70
N LEU A 237 17.99 10.66 7.46
CA LEU A 237 17.35 11.97 7.34
C LEU A 237 16.73 12.13 5.96
N LEU A 238 15.48 12.59 5.88
CA LEU A 238 14.78 12.81 4.60
C LEU A 238 15.62 13.60 3.57
N GLY A 239 16.46 14.53 4.05
CA GLY A 239 17.45 15.28 3.27
C GLY A 239 18.36 14.43 2.38
N TYR A 240 18.71 13.21 2.78
CA TYR A 240 19.59 12.34 2.00
C TYR A 240 18.87 11.63 0.84
N ALA A 241 17.54 11.46 0.93
CA ALA A 241 16.75 10.78 -0.09
C ALA A 241 16.41 11.67 -1.31
N TRP A 242 16.60 12.99 -1.21
CA TRP A 242 16.21 13.94 -2.26
C TRP A 242 16.77 13.64 -3.65
N TYR A 243 18.02 13.17 -3.72
CA TYR A 243 18.60 12.77 -5.00
C TYR A 243 17.76 11.67 -5.67
N GLY A 244 17.38 10.63 -4.91
CA GLY A 244 16.54 9.55 -5.41
C GLY A 244 15.16 10.04 -5.83
N CYS A 245 14.56 10.97 -5.08
CA CYS A 245 13.26 11.56 -5.41
C CYS A 245 13.29 12.38 -6.71
N ILE A 246 14.39 13.10 -6.98
CA ILE A 246 14.54 13.94 -8.19
C ILE A 246 14.93 13.09 -9.41
N PHE A 247 15.63 11.97 -9.18
CA PHE A 247 16.13 11.12 -10.25
C PHE A 247 15.05 10.32 -10.98
N SER A 248 13.96 9.94 -10.29
CA SER A 248 12.87 9.11 -10.82
C SER A 248 12.05 9.75 -11.91
#